data_AF-A0A3M1U7M0-F1
#
_entry.id   AF-A0A3M1U7M0-F1
#
_cell.length_a   1.000
_cell.length_b   1.000
_cell.length_c   1.000
_cell.angle_alpha   90.00
_cell.angle_beta   90.00
_cell.angle_gamma   90.00
#
_symmetry.space_group_name_H-M   'P 1'
#
loop_
_entity.id
_entity.type
_entity.pdbx_description
1 polymer ?
#
loop_
_entity_poly.entity_id
_entity_poly.type
_entity_poly.pdbx_seq_one_letter_code
_entity_poly.pdbx_strand_id
1 'polypeptide(L)'
;MTICFRKYALLFALALLLAAGCTASKIERHARHFRQHGDYYSLAQVVQLLEPGADTARVKALLGTPIDMGFDYRYLLDSLGPNGCVVGAVFHLNEQGRTDQQWIGEICE
;
A
#
# COMPACT_ATOMS: atom_id res chain seq x y z
N MET A 1 49.76 -13.98 15.36
CA MET A 1 48.53 -14.78 15.17
C MET A 1 47.23 -13.95 15.08
N THR A 2 47.29 -12.64 14.84
CA THR A 2 46.13 -11.72 14.94
C THR A 2 45.53 -11.28 13.59
N ILE A 3 46.22 -11.57 12.47
CA ILE A 3 45.83 -11.04 11.15
C ILE A 3 44.77 -11.92 10.45
N CYS A 4 44.71 -13.23 10.78
CA CYS A 4 43.75 -14.15 10.16
C CYS A 4 42.30 -13.89 10.61
N PHE A 5 42.09 -13.56 11.89
CA PHE A 5 40.75 -13.35 12.47
C PHE A 5 39.98 -12.15 11.90
N ARG A 6 40.70 -11.11 11.47
CA ARG A 6 40.12 -9.82 11.05
C ARG A 6 39.45 -9.86 9.66
N LYS A 7 39.89 -10.77 8.78
CA LYS A 7 39.30 -10.94 7.43
C LYS A 7 37.99 -11.71 7.47
N TYR A 8 37.87 -12.72 8.34
CA TYR A 8 36.64 -13.51 8.49
C TYR A 8 35.52 -12.73 9.17
N ALA A 9 35.85 -11.82 10.08
CA ALA A 9 34.86 -10.94 10.73
C ALA A 9 34.11 -10.04 9.72
N LEU A 10 34.82 -9.53 8.71
CA LEU A 10 34.25 -8.65 7.68
C LEU A 10 33.35 -9.42 6.70
N LEU A 11 33.73 -10.64 6.35
CA LEU A 11 32.92 -11.56 5.53
C LEU A 11 31.67 -12.03 6.28
N PHE A 12 31.77 -12.30 7.59
CA PHE A 12 30.64 -12.72 8.42
C PHE A 12 29.64 -11.57 8.64
N ALA A 13 30.12 -10.34 8.84
CA ALA A 13 29.28 -9.15 8.94
C ALA A 13 28.53 -8.87 7.61
N LEU A 14 29.19 -9.06 6.47
CA LEU A 14 28.57 -8.91 5.14
C LEU A 14 27.50 -9.99 4.88
N ALA A 15 27.72 -11.24 5.33
CA ALA A 15 26.75 -12.32 5.24
C ALA A 15 25.51 -12.09 6.14
N LEU A 16 25.70 -11.52 7.34
CA LEU A 16 24.61 -11.14 8.24
C LEU A 16 23.75 -9.99 7.69
N LEU A 17 24.36 -9.03 6.98
CA LEU A 17 23.64 -7.92 6.31
C LEU A 17 22.75 -8.40 5.16
N LEU A 18 23.15 -9.43 4.43
CA LEU A 18 22.38 -10.01 3.32
C LEU A 18 21.20 -10.88 3.80
N ALA A 19 21.25 -11.41 5.02
CA ALA A 19 20.19 -12.24 5.59
C ALA A 19 19.02 -11.44 6.18
N ALA A 20 19.15 -10.12 6.36
CA ALA A 20 18.11 -9.26 6.92
C ALA A 20 17.04 -8.80 5.90
N GLY A 21 16.82 -9.58 4.83
CA GLY A 21 15.79 -9.32 3.83
C GLY A 21 14.39 -9.44 4.41
N CYS A 22 13.84 -8.34 4.93
CA CYS A 22 12.48 -8.27 5.45
C CYS A 22 11.50 -8.47 4.29
N THR A 23 10.84 -9.63 4.22
CA THR A 23 9.85 -9.91 3.18
C THR A 23 8.64 -9.01 3.38
N ALA A 24 8.34 -8.14 2.41
CA ALA A 24 7.16 -7.29 2.47
C ALA A 24 5.87 -8.14 2.56
N SER A 25 4.94 -7.71 3.43
CA SER A 25 3.63 -8.35 3.57
C SER A 25 2.84 -8.30 2.26
N LYS A 26 1.81 -9.14 2.13
CA LYS A 26 1.03 -9.24 0.88
C LYS A 26 0.42 -7.89 0.48
N ILE A 27 -0.19 -7.18 1.43
CA ILE A 27 -0.78 -5.85 1.19
C ILE A 27 0.30 -4.83 0.77
N GLU A 28 1.48 -4.85 1.39
CA GLU A 28 2.59 -3.95 1.04
C GLU A 28 3.13 -4.18 -0.37
N ARG A 29 3.10 -5.43 -0.85
CA ARG A 29 3.50 -5.74 -2.24
C ARG A 29 2.52 -5.16 -3.24
N HIS A 30 1.21 -5.36 -3.04
CA HIS A 30 0.19 -4.79 -3.92
C HIS A 30 0.15 -3.26 -3.83
N ALA A 31 0.28 -2.70 -2.64
CA ALA A 31 0.36 -1.26 -2.41
C ALA A 31 1.55 -0.64 -3.15
N ARG A 32 2.74 -1.25 -3.07
CA ARG A 32 3.92 -0.82 -3.83
C ARG A 32 3.69 -0.90 -5.33
N HIS A 33 3.12 -2.00 -5.82
CA HIS A 33 2.84 -2.17 -7.25
C HIS A 33 1.86 -1.11 -7.75
N PHE A 34 0.77 -0.87 -7.01
CA PHE A 34 -0.18 0.19 -7.32
C PHE A 34 0.47 1.56 -7.37
N ARG A 35 1.31 1.94 -6.39
CA ARG A 35 2.02 3.23 -6.41
C ARG A 35 2.97 3.39 -7.60
N GLN A 36 3.46 2.29 -8.16
CA GLN A 36 4.38 2.29 -9.31
C GLN A 36 3.65 2.27 -10.66
N HIS A 37 2.51 1.59 -10.73
CA HIS A 37 1.84 1.26 -11.99
C HIS A 37 0.43 1.84 -12.13
N GLY A 38 -0.18 2.30 -11.04
CA GLY A 38 -1.53 2.87 -11.03
C GLY A 38 -2.59 1.88 -11.53
N ASP A 39 -2.45 0.58 -11.29
CA ASP A 39 -3.30 -0.44 -11.88
C ASP A 39 -4.47 -0.88 -10.98
N TYR A 40 -5.58 -1.24 -11.63
CA TYR A 40 -6.80 -1.69 -10.95
C TYR A 40 -6.58 -2.91 -10.05
N TYR A 41 -5.88 -3.92 -10.54
CA TYR A 41 -5.73 -5.19 -9.84
C TYR A 41 -5.02 -5.00 -8.50
N SER A 42 -3.93 -4.23 -8.49
CA SER A 42 -3.16 -3.96 -7.28
C SER A 42 -3.96 -3.11 -6.29
N LEU A 43 -4.69 -2.10 -6.77
CA LEU A 43 -5.58 -1.31 -5.93
C LEU A 43 -6.68 -2.18 -5.31
N ALA A 44 -7.31 -3.06 -6.09
CA ALA A 44 -8.34 -3.98 -5.63
C ALA A 44 -7.81 -4.91 -4.53
N GLN A 45 -6.59 -5.42 -4.69
CA GLN A 45 -5.96 -6.27 -3.68
C GLN A 45 -5.68 -5.50 -2.38
N VAL A 46 -5.32 -4.21 -2.44
CA VAL A 46 -5.17 -3.40 -1.22
C VAL A 46 -6.52 -3.21 -0.53
N VAL A 47 -7.57 -2.85 -1.28
CA VAL A 47 -8.94 -2.70 -0.73
C VAL A 47 -9.44 -4.00 -0.11
N GLN A 48 -9.12 -5.16 -0.70
CA GLN A 48 -9.53 -6.46 -0.16
C GLN A 48 -8.76 -6.85 1.11
N LEU A 49 -7.47 -6.52 1.18
CA LEU A 49 -6.57 -6.95 2.26
C LEU A 49 -6.50 -5.97 3.42
N LEU A 50 -6.95 -4.73 3.24
CA LEU A 50 -6.92 -3.72 4.29
C LEU A 50 -7.93 -4.08 5.39
N GLU A 51 -7.45 -4.12 6.63
CA GLU A 51 -8.29 -4.38 7.79
C GLU A 51 -9.33 -3.26 8.00
N PRO A 52 -10.58 -3.59 8.36
CA PRO A 52 -11.55 -2.60 8.77
C PRO A 52 -11.05 -1.76 9.95
N GLY A 53 -11.40 -0.48 10.01
CA GLY A 53 -11.00 0.42 11.09
C GLY A 53 -9.56 0.94 10.97
N ALA A 54 -8.92 0.77 9.81
CA ALA A 54 -7.61 1.34 9.52
C ALA A 54 -7.68 2.86 9.60
N ASP A 55 -6.66 3.48 10.21
CA ASP A 55 -6.56 4.93 10.22
C ASP A 55 -6.11 5.49 8.87
N THR A 56 -6.35 6.78 8.67
CA THR A 56 -5.96 7.51 7.46
C THR A 56 -4.46 7.49 7.20
N ALA A 57 -3.63 7.40 8.24
CA ALA A 57 -2.17 7.32 8.08
C ALA A 57 -1.75 5.99 7.45
N ARG A 58 -2.40 4.89 7.83
CA ARG A 58 -2.18 3.57 7.26
C ARG A 58 -2.59 3.52 5.79
N VAL A 59 -3.75 4.08 5.45
CA VAL A 59 -4.22 4.16 4.05
C VAL A 59 -3.22 4.97 3.22
N LYS A 60 -2.79 6.14 3.71
CA LYS A 60 -1.80 6.99 3.04
C LYS A 60 -0.44 6.30 2.86
N ALA A 61 0.02 5.56 3.86
CA ALA A 61 1.27 4.81 3.78
C ALA A 61 1.21 3.72 2.69
N LEU A 62 0.04 3.12 2.47
CA LEU A 62 -0.16 2.10 1.44
C LEU A 62 -0.38 2.70 0.06
N LEU A 63 -1.23 3.70 -0.09
CA LEU A 63 -1.71 4.12 -1.42
C LEU A 63 -1.18 5.47 -1.88
N GLY A 64 -0.50 6.21 -1.01
CA GLY A 64 0.00 7.56 -1.29
C GLY A 64 -0.99 8.64 -0.85
N THR A 65 -0.93 9.81 -1.49
CA THR A 65 -1.84 10.92 -1.16
C THR A 65 -3.21 10.69 -1.82
N PRO A 66 -4.31 10.64 -1.06
CA PRO A 66 -5.65 10.53 -1.61
C PRO A 66 -6.17 11.88 -2.11
N ILE A 67 -7.27 11.84 -2.86
CA ILE A 67 -8.20 12.96 -2.91
C ILE A 67 -9.03 12.90 -1.61
N ASP A 68 -8.88 13.93 -0.79
CA ASP A 68 -9.52 14.03 0.52
C ASP A 68 -10.83 14.82 0.40
N MET A 69 -11.97 14.14 0.57
CA MET A 69 -13.30 14.73 0.51
C MET A 69 -13.86 15.08 1.90
N GLY A 70 -13.03 15.00 2.95
CA GLY A 70 -13.41 15.26 4.34
C GLY A 70 -14.04 14.05 5.05
N PHE A 71 -14.91 13.30 4.37
CA PHE A 71 -15.56 12.08 4.91
C PHE A 71 -15.20 10.80 4.14
N ASP A 72 -14.49 10.92 3.01
CA ASP A 72 -13.93 9.78 2.30
C ASP A 72 -12.56 10.11 1.68
N TYR A 73 -11.73 9.08 1.51
CA TYR A 73 -10.50 9.12 0.73
C TYR A 73 -10.69 8.39 -0.58
N ARG A 74 -10.26 9.03 -1.68
CA ARG A 74 -10.39 8.45 -3.02
C ARG A 74 -9.05 8.30 -3.71
N TYR A 75 -8.89 7.16 -4.38
CA TYR A 75 -7.75 6.85 -5.24
C TYR A 75 -8.30 6.48 -6.61
N LEU A 76 -8.15 7.40 -7.56
CA LEU A 76 -8.72 7.27 -8.91
C LEU A 76 -7.69 6.63 -9.85
N LEU A 77 -8.18 5.83 -10.79
CA LEU A 77 -7.43 5.29 -11.91
C LEU A 77 -7.67 6.16 -13.14
N ASP A 78 -6.71 6.17 -14.05
CA ASP A 78 -6.87 6.78 -15.38
C ASP A 78 -7.65 5.84 -16.31
N SER A 79 -8.87 5.48 -15.91
CA SER A 79 -9.76 4.63 -16.69
C SER A 79 -11.23 4.92 -16.41
N LEU A 80 -12.04 4.69 -17.44
CA LEU A 80 -13.50 4.74 -17.36
C LEU A 80 -14.06 3.33 -17.35
N GLY A 81 -15.08 3.10 -16.53
CA GLY A 81 -15.81 1.85 -16.53
C GLY A 81 -16.92 1.80 -17.60
N PRO A 82 -17.72 0.72 -17.62
CA PRO A 82 -18.79 0.52 -18.61
C PRO A 82 -19.84 1.62 -18.66
N ASN A 83 -20.06 2.34 -17.55
CA ASN A 83 -21.02 3.44 -17.45
C ASN A 83 -20.39 4.80 -17.77
N GLY A 84 -19.12 4.84 -18.19
CA GLY A 84 -18.39 6.08 -18.49
C GLY A 84 -17.94 6.86 -17.26
N CYS A 85 -18.02 6.27 -16.08
CA CYS A 85 -17.58 6.87 -14.82
C CYS A 85 -16.11 6.53 -14.53
N VAL A 86 -15.44 7.39 -13.77
CA VAL A 86 -14.05 7.14 -13.33
C VAL A 86 -14.01 5.91 -12.42
N VAL A 87 -13.02 5.05 -12.62
CA VAL A 87 -12.79 3.89 -11.76
C VAL A 87 -11.83 4.25 -10.64
N GLY A 88 -12.10 3.81 -9.42
CA GLY A 88 -11.21 4.05 -8.30
C GLY A 88 -11.59 3.28 -7.05
N ALA A 89 -10.84 3.50 -5.98
CA ALA A 89 -11.16 3.03 -4.64
C ALA A 89 -11.64 4.18 -3.76
N VAL A 90 -12.66 3.91 -2.95
CA VAL A 90 -13.22 4.82 -1.96
C VAL A 90 -13.09 4.19 -0.59
N PHE A 91 -12.59 4.96 0.37
CA PHE A 91 -12.50 4.62 1.78
C PHE A 91 -13.30 5.64 2.58
N HIS A 92 -14.51 5.27 2.99
CA HIS A 92 -15.34 6.11 3.86
C HIS A 92 -14.72 6.15 5.26
N LEU A 93 -14.76 7.34 5.89
CA LEU A 93 -14.20 7.60 7.19
C LEU A 93 -15.32 7.83 8.20
N ASN A 94 -15.25 7.14 9.33
CA ASN A 94 -16.12 7.44 10.47
C ASN A 94 -15.69 8.73 11.19
N GLU A 95 -16.45 9.12 12.21
CA GLU A 95 -16.20 10.32 13.02
C GLU A 95 -14.83 10.32 13.72
N GLN A 96 -14.19 9.16 13.89
CA GLN A 96 -12.85 9.02 14.47
C GLN A 96 -11.74 9.07 13.40
N GLY A 97 -12.08 9.32 12.14
CA GLY A 97 -11.12 9.36 11.03
C GLY A 97 -10.55 7.98 10.69
N ARG A 98 -11.33 6.92 10.89
CA ARG A 98 -10.95 5.53 10.56
C ARG A 98 -11.86 4.98 9.48
N THR A 99 -11.34 4.06 8.68
CA THR A 99 -12.14 3.42 7.64
C THR A 99 -13.21 2.53 8.25
N ASP A 100 -14.47 2.73 7.86
CA ASP A 100 -15.59 1.85 8.24
C ASP A 100 -16.24 1.19 7.03
N GLN A 101 -16.06 1.75 5.83
CA GLN A 101 -16.44 1.15 4.56
C GLN A 101 -15.34 1.39 3.52
N GLN A 102 -15.11 0.41 2.65
CA GLN A 102 -14.17 0.53 1.54
C GLN A 102 -14.63 -0.30 0.34
N TRP A 103 -14.45 0.24 -0.85
CA TRP A 103 -14.82 -0.44 -2.09
C TRP A 103 -13.97 0.05 -3.27
N ILE A 104 -13.98 -0.71 -4.36
CA ILE A 104 -13.34 -0.37 -5.63
C ILE A 104 -14.32 -0.61 -6.77
N GLY A 105 -14.39 0.33 -7.72
CA GLY A 105 -15.32 0.24 -8.84
C GLY A 105 -15.50 1.59 -9.53
N GLU A 106 -16.60 1.73 -10.25
CA GLU A 106 -17.03 3.00 -10.83
C GLU A 106 -17.53 3.97 -9.76
N ILE A 107 -17.05 5.21 -9.80
CA ILE A 107 -17.50 6.30 -8.95
C ILE A 107 -18.36 7.21 -9.83
N CYS A 108 -19.67 6.93 -9.84
CA CYS A 108 -20.68 7.75 -10.52
C CYS A 108 -21.37 8.63 -9.45
N GLU A 109 -21.05 9.91 -9.41
CA GLU A 109 -21.75 10.90 -8.57
C GLU A 109 -22.98 11.48 -9.28
#